data_AF-A0A6B8MBX8-F1
#
_entry.id   AF-A0A6B8MBX8-F1
#
_cell.length_a   1.000
_cell.length_b   1.000
_cell.length_c   1.000
_cell.angle_alpha   90.00
_cell.angle_beta   90.00
_cell.angle_gamma   90.00
#
_symmetry.space_group_name_H-M   'P 1'
#
loop_
_entity.id
_entity.type
_entity.pdbx_description
1 polymer ?
#
loop_
_entity_poly.entity_id
_entity_poly.type
_entity_poly.pdbx_seq_one_letter_code
_entity_poly.pdbx_strand_id
1 'polypeptide(L)'
;MSDILLRNIPPEMKRRIEDLAHGHRRSLSSEVKLLLERALSQSQRTESSRETGGLGTRLKGLVASEDWTDDFIRPRDRSERPAPDFE
;
A
#
# COMPACT_ATOMS: atom_id res chain seq x y z
N MET A 1 -6.16 9.08 -3.52
CA MET A 1 -5.31 8.06 -4.19
C MET A 1 -4.00 8.76 -4.53
N SER A 2 -2.87 8.12 -4.29
CA SER A 2 -1.55 8.71 -4.54
C SER A 2 -1.26 8.71 -6.03
N ASP A 3 -0.86 9.86 -6.59
CA ASP A 3 -0.37 9.92 -7.96
C ASP A 3 1.09 9.45 -8.02
N ILE A 4 1.40 8.58 -8.97
CA ILE A 4 2.75 8.04 -9.17
C ILE A 4 3.22 8.38 -10.57
N LEU A 5 4.36 9.09 -10.66
CA LEU A 5 5.03 9.40 -11.92
C LEU A 5 6.06 8.32 -12.24
N LEU A 6 5.76 7.52 -13.26
CA LEU A 6 6.70 6.53 -13.81
C LEU A 6 7.54 7.18 -14.92
N ARG A 7 8.81 7.44 -14.62
CA ARG A 7 9.79 8.01 -15.56
C ARG A 7 10.67 6.90 -16.18
N ASN A 8 11.28 7.20 -17.32
CA ASN A 8 12.24 6.33 -18.01
C ASN A 8 11.68 4.93 -18.37
N ILE A 9 10.39 4.88 -18.72
CA ILE A 9 9.75 3.67 -19.23
C ILE A 9 10.33 3.37 -20.62
N PRO A 10 10.81 2.14 -20.90
CA PRO A 10 11.22 1.74 -22.25
C PRO A 10 10.13 2.03 -23.28
N PRO A 11 10.47 2.61 -24.45
CA PRO A 11 9.48 3.03 -25.45
C PRO A 11 8.65 1.85 -25.98
N GLU A 12 9.28 0.69 -26.12
CA GLU A 12 8.63 -0.59 -26.46
C GLU A 12 7.52 -0.95 -25.47
N MET A 13 7.79 -0.79 -24.17
CA MET A 13 6.82 -1.10 -23.12
C MET A 13 5.67 -0.11 -23.12
N LYS A 14 5.97 1.19 -23.32
CA LYS A 14 4.94 2.22 -23.46
C LYS A 14 3.97 1.91 -24.60
N ARG A 15 4.49 1.58 -25.79
CA ARG A 15 3.68 1.21 -26.97
C ARG A 15 2.75 0.03 -26.68
N ARG A 16 3.28 -1.05 -26.08
CA ARG A 16 2.48 -2.22 -25.73
C ARG A 16 1.32 -1.89 -24.79
N ILE A 17 1.55 -1.01 -23.82
CA ILE A 17 0.49 -0.59 -22.87
C ILE A 17 -0.54 0.30 -23.58
N GLU A 18 -0.10 1.18 -24.49
CA GLU A 18 -1.00 1.99 -25.33
C GLU A 18 -1.91 1.11 -26.20
N ASP A 19 -1.33 0.09 -26.86
CA ASP A 19 -2.07 -0.86 -27.69
C ASP A 19 -3.13 -1.64 -26.86
N LEU A 20 -2.74 -2.09 -25.66
CA LEU A 20 -3.67 -2.76 -24.73
C LEU A 20 -4.79 -1.84 -24.26
N ALA A 21 -4.46 -0.60 -23.89
CA ALA A 21 -5.46 0.38 -23.47
C ALA A 21 -6.46 0.69 -24.60
N HIS A 22 -5.96 0.78 -25.84
CA HIS A 22 -6.80 0.97 -27.02
C HIS A 22 -7.71 -0.23 -27.28
N GLY A 23 -7.17 -1.45 -27.21
CA GLY A 23 -7.94 -2.69 -27.34
C GLY A 23 -9.05 -2.82 -26.31
N HIS A 24 -8.81 -2.36 -25.07
CA HIS A 24 -9.79 -2.39 -23.99
C HIS A 24 -10.71 -1.16 -23.93
N ARG A 25 -10.54 -0.18 -24.84
CA ARG A 25 -11.25 1.11 -24.84
C ARG A 25 -11.14 1.85 -23.49
N ARG A 26 -9.94 1.88 -22.93
CA ARG A 26 -9.64 2.52 -21.64
C ARG A 26 -8.58 3.60 -21.80
N SER A 27 -8.50 4.49 -20.82
CA SER A 27 -7.37 5.42 -20.74
C SER A 27 -6.09 4.67 -20.36
N LEU A 28 -4.95 5.19 -20.81
CA LEU A 28 -3.64 4.63 -20.50
C LEU A 28 -3.42 4.46 -18.99
N SER A 29 -3.76 5.48 -18.20
CA SER A 29 -3.61 5.45 -16.74
C SER A 29 -4.47 4.38 -16.08
N SER A 30 -5.70 4.18 -16.55
CA SER A 30 -6.58 3.13 -16.02
C SER A 30 -6.06 1.74 -16.33
N GLU A 31 -5.49 1.53 -17.52
CA GLU A 31 -4.89 0.25 -17.90
C GLU A 31 -3.63 -0.02 -17.07
N VAL A 32 -2.75 0.97 -16.91
CA VAL A 32 -1.56 0.87 -16.06
C VAL A 32 -1.94 0.55 -14.61
N LYS A 33 -2.97 1.20 -14.08
CA LYS A 33 -3.47 0.93 -12.72
C LYS A 33 -3.89 -0.53 -12.58
N LEU A 34 -4.65 -1.06 -13.53
CA LEU A 34 -5.14 -2.44 -13.47
C LEU A 34 -4.00 -3.45 -13.59
N LEU A 35 -3.02 -3.19 -14.46
CA LEU A 35 -1.81 -4.00 -14.57
C LEU A 35 -1.02 -4.02 -13.25
N LEU A 36 -0.86 -2.88 -12.59
CA LEU A 36 -0.20 -2.78 -11.29
C LEU A 36 -0.97 -3.50 -10.19
N GLU A 37 -2.29 -3.30 -10.10
CA GLU A 37 -3.16 -3.99 -9.13
C GLU A 37 -3.08 -5.52 -9.30
N ARG A 38 -3.09 -5.99 -10.54
CA ARG A 38 -2.93 -7.42 -10.85
C ARG A 38 -1.57 -7.95 -10.44
N ALA A 39 -0.49 -7.23 -10.77
CA ALA A 39 0.88 -7.62 -10.40
C ALA A 39 1.08 -7.66 -8.88
N LEU A 40 0.58 -6.66 -8.16
CA LEU A 40 0.66 -6.60 -6.69
C LEU A 40 -0.17 -7.72 -6.04
N SER A 41 -1.37 -7.98 -6.55
CA SER A 41 -2.20 -9.09 -6.05
C SER A 41 -1.56 -10.45 -6.27
N GLN A 42 -0.79 -10.61 -7.35
CA GLN A 42 -0.05 -11.84 -7.64
C GLN A 42 1.21 -11.95 -6.79
N SER A 43 1.95 -10.86 -6.57
CA SER A 43 3.10 -10.84 -5.66
C SER A 43 2.71 -11.23 -4.24
N GLN A 44 1.56 -10.73 -3.76
CA GLN A 44 1.04 -11.10 -2.45
C GLN A 44 0.71 -12.58 -2.35
N ARG A 45 0.28 -13.25 -3.44
CA ARG A 45 0.01 -14.70 -3.44
C ARG A 45 1.27 -15.55 -3.30
N THR A 46 2.40 -15.09 -3.83
CA THR A 46 3.68 -15.79 -3.71
C THR A 46 4.28 -15.64 -2.31
N GLU A 47 4.06 -14.50 -1.64
CA GLU A 47 4.44 -14.33 -0.23
C GLU A 47 3.41 -14.92 0.76
N SER A 48 2.15 -15.10 0.35
CA SER A 48 1.06 -15.61 1.20
C SER A 48 1.00 -17.13 1.36
N SER A 49 2.10 -17.85 1.19
CA SER A 49 2.27 -19.09 1.96
C SER A 49 2.43 -18.80 3.47
N ARG A 50 2.54 -17.53 3.86
CA ARG A 50 2.34 -17.05 5.24
C ARG A 50 1.24 -15.99 5.28
N GLU A 51 0.03 -16.43 5.58
CA GLU A 51 -1.05 -15.70 6.26
C GLU A 51 -1.60 -14.42 5.61
N THR A 52 -2.84 -14.56 5.14
CA THR A 52 -3.74 -13.60 4.50
C THR A 52 -4.14 -12.41 5.40
N GLY A 53 -3.19 -11.57 5.78
CA GLY A 53 -3.47 -10.35 6.54
C GLY A 53 -2.28 -9.40 6.55
N GLY A 54 -2.54 -8.10 6.31
CA GLY A 54 -1.53 -7.07 6.47
C GLY A 54 -1.02 -7.01 7.91
N LEU A 55 0.14 -6.38 8.14
CA LEU A 55 0.76 -6.30 9.47
C LEU A 55 -0.24 -5.81 10.54
N GLY A 56 -1.07 -4.81 10.21
CA GLY A 56 -2.11 -4.32 11.12
C GLY A 56 -3.18 -5.36 11.47
N THR A 57 -3.59 -6.20 10.51
CA THR A 57 -4.53 -7.31 10.76
C THR A 57 -3.89 -8.37 11.65
N ARG A 58 -2.61 -8.67 11.45
CA ARG A 58 -1.86 -9.62 12.28
C ARG A 58 -1.69 -9.11 13.71
N LEU A 59 -1.29 -7.83 13.85
CA LEU A 59 -1.18 -7.17 15.15
C LEU A 59 -2.53 -7.13 15.87
N LYS A 60 -3.62 -6.88 15.15
CA LYS A 60 -4.97 -6.95 15.71
C LYS A 60 -5.32 -8.35 16.24
N GLY A 61 -4.88 -9.41 15.55
CA GLY A 61 -5.12 -10.79 15.97
C GLY A 61 -4.30 -11.26 17.18
N LEU A 62 -3.26 -10.52 17.58
CA LEU A 62 -2.46 -10.84 18.77
C LEU A 62 -3.12 -10.37 20.08
N VAL A 63 -4.14 -9.53 20.01
CA VAL A 63 -4.84 -8.99 21.18
C VAL A 63 -6.23 -9.61 21.21
N ALA A 64 -6.63 -10.16 22.36
CA ALA A 64 -7.98 -10.70 22.54
C ALA A 64 -9.01 -9.58 22.31
N SER A 65 -10.18 -9.92 21.78
CA SER A 65 -11.27 -8.96 21.52
C SER A 65 -11.68 -8.17 22.75
N GLU A 66 -11.51 -8.75 23.94
CA GLU A 66 -11.85 -8.17 25.23
C GLU A 66 -10.80 -7.17 25.76
N ASP A 67 -9.56 -7.23 25.27
CA ASP A 67 -8.44 -6.37 25.72
C ASP A 67 -8.24 -5.12 24.85
N TRP A 68 -9.11 -4.93 23.85
CA TRP A 68 -9.08 -3.77 22.95
C TRP A 68 -9.84 -2.58 23.54
N THR A 69 -9.38 -2.09 24.69
CA THR A 69 -9.88 -0.86 25.32
C THR A 69 -8.80 0.22 25.37
N ASP A 70 -9.17 1.44 24.97
CA ASP A 70 -8.32 2.65 25.07
C ASP A 70 -7.94 2.98 26.53
N ASP A 71 -8.56 2.30 27.51
CA ASP A 71 -8.38 2.49 28.94
C ASP A 71 -6.93 2.25 29.42
N PHE A 72 -6.14 1.48 28.66
CA PHE A 72 -4.72 1.23 28.97
C PHE A 72 -3.76 2.22 28.32
N ILE A 73 -4.23 3.06 27.39
CA ILE A 73 -3.41 4.08 26.76
C ILE A 73 -3.36 5.29 27.70
N ARG A 74 -2.38 5.28 28.62
CA ARG A 74 -2.10 6.48 29.43
C ARG A 74 -1.81 7.65 28.49
N PRO A 75 -2.46 8.81 28.66
CA PRO A 75 -2.12 9.99 27.88
C PRO A 75 -0.63 10.26 28.04
N ARG A 76 0.11 10.28 26.93
CA ARG A 76 1.53 10.61 26.95
C ARG A 76 1.67 12.04 27.45
N ASP A 77 2.37 12.21 28.57
CA ASP A 77 2.58 13.53 29.14
C ASP A 77 3.35 14.40 28.14
N ARG A 78 2.74 15.53 27.74
CA ARG A 78 3.34 16.46 26.78
C ARG A 78 4.53 17.20 27.39
N SER A 79 4.68 17.15 28.72
CA SER A 79 5.79 17.78 29.45
C SER A 79 7.14 17.08 29.22
N GLU A 80 7.14 15.80 28.82
CA GLU A 80 8.35 15.01 28.54
C GLU A 80 8.86 15.18 27.10
N ARG A 81 8.25 16.05 26.28
CA ARG A 81 8.72 16.26 24.92
C ARG A 81 9.95 17.17 24.96
N PRO A 82 11.17 16.67 24.70
CA PRO A 82 12.32 17.56 24.57
C PRO A 82 12.03 18.56 23.46
N ALA A 83 12.46 19.81 23.66
CA ALA A 83 12.37 20.82 22.62
C ALA A 83 13.02 20.25 21.34
N PRO A 84 12.38 20.40 20.18
CA PRO A 84 12.95 19.89 18.95
C PRO A 84 14.28 20.59 18.70
N ASP A 85 15.33 19.78 18.58
CA ASP A 85 16.70 20.23 18.32
C ASP A 85 16.80 20.61 16.84
N PHE A 86 16.46 21.86 16.54
CA PHE A 86 16.65 22.46 15.22
C PHE A 86 17.94 23.30 15.27
N GLU A 87 19.09 22.64 15.16
CA GLU A 87 20.34 23.27 14.68
C GLU A 87 20.43 23.25 13.15
#